data_AF-A0ABD5WX95-F1
#
_entry.id   AF-A0ABD5WX95-F1
#
_cell.length_a   1.000
_cell.length_b   1.000
_cell.length_c   1.000
_cell.angle_alpha   90.00
_cell.angle_beta   90.00
_cell.angle_gamma   90.00
#
_symmetry.space_group_name_H-M   'P 1'
#
loop_
_entity.id
_entity.type
_entity.pdbx_description
1 polymer ?
#
loop_
_entity_poly.entity_id
_entity_poly.type
_entity_poly.pdbx_seq_one_letter_code
_entity_poly.pdbx_strand_id
1 'polypeptide(L)' 'MIDKLGTAGIVGALLLLAGLVLVAWSSPIVAVGIALVLAGTGLVVKGLATSLMQQFGFA' A
#
# COMPACT_ATOMS: atom_id res chain seq x y z
N MET A 1 -0.21 11.96 5.23
CA MET A 1 -1.01 11.27 6.27
C MET A 1 -0.20 10.20 7.01
N ILE A 2 1.14 10.25 6.96
CA ILE A 2 1.98 9.21 7.57
C ILE A 2 1.75 9.14 9.09
N ASP A 3 1.37 10.27 9.69
CA ASP A 3 1.00 10.41 11.10
C ASP A 3 -0.32 9.68 11.46
N LYS A 4 -1.14 9.31 10.46
CA LYS A 4 -2.40 8.56 10.62
C LYS A 4 -2.24 7.05 10.39
N LEU A 5 -1.08 6.59 9.91
CA LEU A 5 -0.82 5.16 9.64
C LEU A 5 -0.64 4.34 10.93
N GLY A 6 -0.35 5.01 12.05
CA GLY A 6 0.09 4.35 13.28
C GLY A 6 1.44 3.63 13.09
N THR A 7 1.99 3.11 14.19
CA THR A 7 3.31 2.46 14.17
C THR A 7 3.34 1.25 13.22
N ALA A 8 2.25 0.48 13.17
CA ALA A 8 2.13 -0.68 12.31
C ALA A 8 2.11 -0.30 10.81
N GLY A 9 1.39 0.76 10.43
CA GLY A 9 1.36 1.21 9.03
C GLY A 9 2.71 1.73 8.55
N ILE A 10 3.45 2.43 9.41
CA ILE A 10 4.81 2.91 9.08
C ILE A 10 5.77 1.74 8.90
N VAL A 11 5.77 0.77 9.83
CA VAL A 11 6.62 -0.43 9.72
C VAL A 11 6.27 -1.24 8.48
N GLY A 12 4.97 -1.41 8.18
CA GLY A 12 4.50 -2.07 6.97
C GLY A 12 4.96 -1.36 5.69
N ALA A 13 4.89 -0.03 5.64
CA ALA A 13 5.38 0.75 4.51
C ALA A 13 6.90 0.60 4.30
N LEU A 14 7.68 0.59 5.40
CA LEU A 14 9.13 0.36 5.33
C LEU A 14 9.45 -1.04 4.82
N LEU A 15 8.74 -2.07 5.29
CA LEU A 15 8.91 -3.44 4.80
C LEU A 15 8.56 -3.56 3.31
N LEU A 16 7.50 -2.87 2.86
CA LEU A 16 7.13 -2.82 1.45
C LEU A 16 8.24 -2.20 0.59
N LEU A 17 8.77 -1.05 1.01
CA LEU A 17 9.85 -0.38 0.30
C LEU A 17 11.13 -1.23 0.29
N ALA A 18 11.48 -1.86 1.42
CA ALA A 18 12.63 -2.74 1.52
C ALA A 18 12.50 -3.94 0.58
N GLY A 19 11.34 -4.59 0.55
CA GLY A 19 11.06 -5.69 -0.37
C GLY A 19 11.15 -5.26 -1.83
N LEU A 20 10.60 -4.09 -2.17
CA LEU A 20 10.64 -3.56 -3.54
C LEU A 20 12.08 -3.26 -3.98
N VAL A 21 12.88 -2.64 -3.11
CA VAL A 21 14.30 -2.36 -3.39
C VAL A 21 15.09 -3.65 -3.58
N LEU A 22 14.83 -4.67 -2.76
CA LEU A 22 15.47 -5.98 -2.87
C LEU A 22 15.15 -6.62 -4.23
N VAL A 23 13.89 -6.63 -4.65
CA VAL A 23 13.51 -7.17 -5.97
C VAL A 23 14.09 -6.32 -7.09
N ALA A 24 14.11 -4.98 -6.96
CA ALA A 24 14.65 -4.09 -7.98
C ALA A 24 16.14 -4.33 -8.25
N TRP A 25 16.90 -4.76 -7.24
CA TRP A 25 18.32 -5.11 -7.40
C TRP A 25 18.52 -6.33 -8.30
N SER A 26 17.64 -7.33 -8.21
CA SER A 26 17.74 -8.55 -9.02
C SER A 26 17.03 -8.42 -10.38
N SER A 27 15.88 -7.74 -10.42
CA SER A 27 15.09 -7.60 -11.63
C SER A 27 14.21 -6.34 -11.59
N PRO A 28 14.63 -5.25 -12.26
CA PRO A 28 13.87 -4.00 -12.29
C PRO A 28 12.47 -4.16 -12.88
N ILE A 29 12.32 -4.98 -13.92
CA ILE A 29 11.03 -5.19 -14.61
C ILE A 29 10.01 -5.89 -13.68
N VAL A 30 10.46 -6.84 -12.87
CA VAL A 30 9.61 -7.53 -11.90
C VAL A 30 9.22 -6.58 -10.77
N ALA A 31 10.15 -5.75 -10.30
CA ALA A 31 9.86 -4.74 -9.28
C ALA A 31 8.79 -3.75 -9.75
N VAL A 32 8.84 -3.32 -11.02
CA VAL A 32 7.78 -2.47 -11.61
C VAL A 32 6.42 -3.19 -11.60
N GLY A 33 6.39 -4.46 -12.00
CA GLY A 33 5.16 -5.27 -11.94
C GLY A 33 4.58 -5.36 -10.53
N ILE A 34 5.43 -5.64 -9.54
CA ILE A 34 5.02 -5.69 -8.12
C ILE A 34 4.53 -4.32 -7.63
N ALA A 35 5.22 -3.23 -7.98
CA ALA A 35 4.82 -1.87 -7.61
C ALA A 35 3.42 -1.53 -8.14
N LEU A 36 3.12 -1.92 -9.39
CA LEU A 36 1.79 -1.73 -9.98
C LEU A 36 0.71 -2.55 -9.27
N VAL A 37 1.01 -3.83 -8.95
CA VAL A 37 0.09 -4.67 -8.17
C VAL A 37 -0.22 -4.05 -6.82
N LEU A 38 0.81 -3.62 -6.07
CA LEU A 38 0.66 -3.00 -4.76
C LEU A 38 -0.14 -1.69 -4.83
N ALA A 39 0.14 -0.85 -5.83
CA ALA A 39 -0.61 0.38 -6.05
C ALA A 39 -2.08 0.08 -6.34
N GLY A 40 -2.36 -0.88 -7.22
CA GLY A 40 -3.72 -1.33 -7.53
C GLY A 40 -4.46 -1.85 -6.30
N THR A 41 -3.81 -2.71 -5.49
CA THR A 41 -4.38 -3.20 -4.23
C THR A 41 -4.67 -2.05 -3.26
N GLY A 42 -3.76 -1.08 -3.14
CA GLY A 42 -3.98 0.10 -2.30
C GLY A 42 -5.19 0.93 -2.74
N LEU A 43 -5.40 1.09 -4.05
CA LEU A 43 -6.59 1.75 -4.59
C LEU A 43 -7.88 0.97 -4.28
N VAL A 44 -7.86 -0.35 -4.43
CA VAL A 44 -9.01 -1.22 -4.11
C VAL A 44 -9.36 -1.13 -2.62
N VAL A 45 -8.37 -1.23 -1.73
CA VAL A 45 -8.58 -1.13 -0.29
C VAL A 45 -9.09 0.26 0.10
N LYS A 46 -8.55 1.33 -0.51
CA LYS A 46 -9.05 2.69 -0.28
C LYS A 46 -10.52 2.82 -0.69
N GLY A 47 -10.89 2.29 -1.87
CA GLY A 47 -12.26 2.27 -2.35
C GLY A 47 -13.18 1.54 -1.37
N LEU A 48 -12.80 0.33 -0.96
CA LEU A 48 -13.53 -0.47 0.01
C LEU A 48 -13.70 0.27 1.35
N ALA A 49 -12.61 0.79 1.91
CA ALA A 49 -12.65 1.53 3.18
C ALA A 49 -13.55 2.76 3.09
N THR A 50 -13.51 3.48 1.96
CA THR A 50 -14.37 4.64 1.72
C THR A 50 -15.84 4.23 1.67
N SER A 51 -16.18 3.17 0.92
CA SER A 51 -17.54 2.64 0.87
C SER A 51 -18.04 2.15 2.23
N LEU A 52 -17.17 1.51 3.02
CA LEU A 52 -17.53 1.10 4.38
C LEU A 52 -17.78 2.30 5.29
N MET A 53 -16.92 3.33 5.28
CA MET A 53 -17.14 4.54 6.07
C MET A 53 -18.44 5.25 5.70
N GLN A 54 -18.81 5.27 4.41
CA GLN A 54 -20.11 5.78 3.94
C GLN A 54 -21.28 4.94 4.47
N GLN A 55 -21.19 3.61 4.45
CA GLN A 55 -22.24 2.72 4.97
C GLN A 55 -22.46 2.89 6.48
N PHE A 56 -21.40 3.17 7.24
CA PHE A 56 -21.48 3.42 8.67
C PHE A 56 -21.84 4.88 9.04
N GLY A 57 -22.08 5.76 8.05
CA GLY A 57 -22.48 7.15 8.29
C GLY A 57 -21.34 8.07 8.75
N PHE A 58 -20.08 7.66 8.55
CA PHE A 58 -18.89 8.45 8.89
C PHE A 58 -18.44 9.41 7.76
N ALA A 59 -19.23 9.55 6.69
CA ALA A 59 -18.92 10.35 5.50
C ALA A 59 -19.91 11.50 5.31
#